data_AF-A0A9E3QA88-F1
#
_entry.id   AF-A0A9E3QA88-F1
#
_cell.length_a   1.000
_cell.length_b   1.000
_cell.length_c   1.000
_cell.angle_alpha   90.00
_cell.angle_beta   90.00
_cell.angle_gamma   90.00
#
_symmetry.space_group_name_H-M   'P 1'
#
loop_
_entity.id
_entity.type
_entity.pdbx_description
1 polymer ?
#
loop_
_entity_poly.entity_id
_entity_poly.type
_entity_poly.pdbx_seq_one_letter_code
_entity_poly.pdbx_strand_id
1 'polypeptide(L)'
;GLRNLKAPAVLDGEIVVLDDAGHSGFELLQNYGRRPEGELAYYVFDILWLDGHDLTGLKLTDRKELLKTLLPKAGLIRYSDHINTKGKQFFKSAQKQKLEGIMAKNGQSQYKTGKRSEQIKTHLRQEAIICGFTEPRGSRKYIGALILGVYEKDRLKYVGHAGGGGNVQLLKDLLQKLKTIETGKSPFSQKIKPNAPVHWVKPKLLVEVSFSEWTADGLMRQPIFKGLRTDKDPKDVTQEKPVDDKNRKVKKASFEYSHLDKIFFKEAGYTKGDLVDYYTQAMPYILPYVTARPQNLLRQPNGYNGKSFYQKDVGDLAPEWVTTDSVYSESNDKNINYYVCDSPDSLLYMVQLGCIEINPWSSTVKKLDRPDWIVLDLDPEDISFKKVVEVALAAKEFLDELKIPALPKTSGKTGIHIYMPTKADYTYDQAKKFGEILAHLVHARLPGITSLERSPAKRQKRVYLDYLQNRESQTLAAPYSVRPTKFASVSTPLHWNEVNDKLDPTKFTIKNTFKRLEKEGDLWKSIFKQKVNISRVLKQYLP
;
A
#
# COMPACT_ATOMS: atom_id res chain seq x y z
N GLY A 1 -12.66 23.47 -32.59
CA GLY A 1 -13.20 23.57 -31.20
C GLY A 1 -14.70 23.37 -31.22
N LEU A 2 -15.42 23.61 -30.11
CA LEU A 2 -16.88 23.39 -30.02
C LEU A 2 -17.68 24.17 -31.08
N ARG A 3 -17.14 25.29 -31.58
CA ARG A 3 -17.69 26.08 -32.70
C ARG A 3 -17.78 25.33 -34.04
N ASN A 4 -17.09 24.19 -34.17
CA ASN A 4 -17.03 23.40 -35.41
C ASN A 4 -18.00 22.20 -35.37
N LEU A 5 -18.85 22.09 -34.35
CA LEU A 5 -19.88 21.06 -34.31
C LEU A 5 -20.87 21.29 -35.46
N LYS A 6 -21.24 20.20 -36.13
CA LYS A 6 -22.09 20.25 -37.34
C LYS A 6 -23.53 20.69 -37.06
N ALA A 7 -23.94 20.70 -35.80
CA ALA A 7 -25.25 21.10 -35.36
C ALA A 7 -25.18 21.79 -33.99
N PRO A 8 -26.11 22.70 -33.68
CA PRO A 8 -26.30 23.23 -32.34
C PRO A 8 -26.55 22.10 -31.33
N ALA A 9 -25.85 22.12 -30.20
CA ALA A 9 -25.97 21.07 -29.18
C ALA A 9 -25.70 21.60 -27.76
N VAL A 10 -26.32 20.95 -26.77
CA VAL A 10 -26.00 21.15 -25.35
C VAL A 10 -25.27 19.90 -24.84
N LEU A 11 -24.01 20.08 -24.45
CA LEU A 11 -23.11 19.00 -24.05
C LEU A 11 -22.85 19.03 -22.55
N ASP A 12 -22.72 17.85 -21.94
CA ASP A 12 -22.31 17.69 -20.54
C ASP A 12 -20.93 17.03 -20.49
N GLY A 13 -19.97 17.67 -19.81
CA GLY A 13 -18.56 17.33 -19.88
C GLY A 13 -17.70 18.02 -18.84
N GLU A 14 -16.43 17.61 -18.75
CA GLU A 14 -15.46 18.09 -17.76
C GLU A 14 -14.12 18.43 -18.42
N ILE A 15 -13.47 19.52 -17.96
CA ILE A 15 -12.13 19.91 -18.37
C ILE A 15 -11.12 19.27 -17.43
N VAL A 16 -10.09 18.64 -17.98
CA VAL A 16 -9.02 17.96 -17.24
C VAL A 16 -7.66 18.31 -17.82
N VAL A 17 -6.60 18.11 -17.02
CA VAL A 17 -5.21 18.08 -17.50
C VAL A 17 -4.66 16.66 -17.32
N LEU A 18 -4.11 16.12 -18.39
CA LEU A 18 -3.55 14.78 -18.46
C LEU A 18 -2.02 14.82 -18.33
N ASP A 19 -1.46 13.91 -17.53
CA ASP A 19 -0.02 13.66 -17.50
C ASP A 19 0.47 12.90 -18.76
N ASP A 20 1.78 12.66 -18.86
CA ASP A 20 2.40 11.91 -19.97
C ASP A 20 1.90 10.45 -20.08
N ALA A 21 1.30 9.92 -19.01
CA ALA A 21 0.69 8.59 -18.99
C ALA A 21 -0.82 8.62 -19.32
N GLY A 22 -1.38 9.80 -19.57
CA GLY A 22 -2.79 10.00 -19.89
C GLY A 22 -3.72 10.00 -18.67
N HIS A 23 -3.21 10.12 -17.45
CA HIS A 23 -4.02 10.23 -16.24
C HIS A 23 -4.41 11.67 -15.97
N SER A 24 -5.68 11.90 -15.67
CA SER A 24 -6.16 13.20 -15.19
C SER A 24 -5.78 13.41 -13.73
N GLY A 25 -5.20 14.57 -13.43
CA GLY A 25 -4.86 14.96 -12.06
C GLY A 25 -5.44 16.33 -11.71
N PHE A 26 -6.19 16.42 -10.61
CA PHE A 26 -6.72 17.69 -10.13
C PHE A 26 -5.62 18.72 -9.81
N GLU A 27 -4.50 18.26 -9.22
CA GLU A 27 -3.32 19.12 -8.95
C GLU A 27 -2.72 19.69 -10.24
N LEU A 28 -2.70 18.92 -11.34
CA LEU A 28 -2.21 19.38 -12.64
C LEU A 28 -3.11 20.48 -13.20
N LEU A 29 -4.44 20.28 -13.14
CA LEU A 29 -5.42 21.26 -13.58
C LEU A 29 -5.33 22.57 -12.77
N GLN A 30 -5.17 22.48 -11.44
CA GLN A 30 -5.03 23.67 -10.59
C GLN A 30 -3.74 24.45 -10.87
N ASN A 31 -2.64 23.76 -11.15
CA ASN A 31 -1.35 24.38 -11.40
C ASN A 31 -1.15 24.79 -12.87
N TYR A 32 -2.01 24.36 -13.80
CA TYR A 32 -1.84 24.54 -15.24
C TYR A 32 -1.58 26.00 -15.65
N GLY A 33 -2.29 26.96 -15.04
CA GLY A 33 -2.09 28.39 -15.33
C GLY A 33 -0.73 28.95 -14.87
N ARG A 34 -0.06 28.31 -13.91
CA ARG A 34 1.27 28.71 -13.40
C ARG A 34 2.40 27.85 -13.97
N ARG A 35 2.10 26.59 -14.24
CA ARG A 35 2.98 25.58 -14.84
C ARG A 35 2.13 24.78 -15.82
N PRO A 36 2.14 25.12 -17.12
CA PRO A 36 1.37 24.41 -18.14
C PRO A 36 2.06 23.08 -18.47
N GLU A 37 2.09 22.19 -17.48
CA GLU A 37 2.57 20.82 -17.59
C GLU A 37 1.37 19.91 -17.86
N GLY A 38 1.48 19.05 -18.88
CA GLY A 38 0.42 18.13 -19.31
C GLY A 38 -0.48 18.63 -20.43
N GLU A 39 -1.39 17.78 -20.88
CA GLU A 39 -2.32 18.06 -21.98
C GLU A 39 -3.70 18.46 -21.45
N LEU A 40 -4.18 19.66 -21.80
CA LEU A 40 -5.53 20.10 -21.49
C LEU A 40 -6.54 19.41 -22.42
N ALA A 41 -7.58 18.80 -21.85
CA ALA A 41 -8.64 18.13 -22.60
C ALA A 41 -10.03 18.42 -22.02
N TYR A 42 -11.05 18.46 -22.88
CA TYR A 42 -12.46 18.53 -22.51
C TYR A 42 -13.14 17.19 -22.82
N TYR A 43 -13.44 16.40 -21.78
CA TYR A 43 -14.12 15.13 -21.89
C TYR A 43 -15.64 15.32 -21.83
N VAL A 44 -16.33 15.01 -22.91
CA VAL A 44 -17.78 15.09 -23.00
C VAL A 44 -18.37 13.70 -22.77
N PHE A 45 -19.32 13.58 -21.85
CA PHE A 45 -19.88 12.30 -21.41
C PHE A 45 -21.39 12.16 -21.62
N ASP A 46 -22.12 13.23 -21.93
CA ASP A 46 -23.55 13.20 -22.25
C ASP A 46 -23.93 14.32 -23.25
N ILE A 47 -25.08 14.17 -23.91
CA ILE A 47 -25.70 15.18 -24.78
C ILE A 47 -27.15 15.36 -24.36
N LEU A 48 -27.54 16.60 -24.07
CA LEU A 48 -28.85 16.91 -23.50
C LEU A 48 -29.84 17.40 -24.55
N TRP A 49 -29.32 18.05 -25.59
CA TRP A 49 -30.11 18.64 -26.66
C TRP A 49 -29.28 18.66 -27.95
N LEU A 50 -29.94 18.39 -29.09
CA LEU A 50 -29.32 18.37 -30.41
C LEU A 50 -30.32 18.86 -31.45
N ASP A 51 -29.95 19.90 -32.20
CA ASP A 51 -30.64 20.36 -33.42
C ASP A 51 -32.17 20.49 -33.31
N GLY A 52 -32.65 21.20 -32.29
CA GLY A 52 -34.08 21.40 -32.05
C GLY A 52 -34.72 20.39 -31.09
N HIS A 53 -34.05 19.26 -30.81
CA HIS A 53 -34.62 18.15 -30.06
C HIS A 53 -34.05 18.02 -28.64
N ASP A 54 -34.95 17.96 -27.66
CA ASP A 54 -34.63 17.58 -26.28
C ASP A 54 -34.37 16.07 -26.21
N LEU A 55 -33.18 15.70 -25.75
CA LEU A 55 -32.75 14.30 -25.64
C LEU A 55 -32.84 13.78 -24.19
N THR A 56 -33.17 14.62 -23.21
CA THR A 56 -33.12 14.25 -21.78
C THR A 56 -34.02 13.05 -21.43
N GLY A 57 -35.11 12.85 -22.17
CA GLY A 57 -36.03 11.71 -22.05
C GLY A 57 -35.55 10.39 -22.67
N LEU A 58 -34.45 10.40 -23.44
CA LEU A 58 -33.86 9.19 -24.00
C LEU A 58 -33.03 8.43 -22.97
N LYS A 59 -32.69 7.16 -23.23
CA LYS A 59 -31.77 6.40 -22.39
C LYS A 59 -30.35 6.96 -22.51
N LEU A 60 -29.58 6.86 -21.44
CA LEU A 60 -28.18 7.30 -21.45
C LEU A 60 -27.37 6.62 -22.57
N THR A 61 -27.58 5.33 -22.83
CA THR A 61 -26.90 4.63 -23.93
C THR A 61 -27.15 5.29 -25.28
N ASP A 62 -28.42 5.63 -25.55
CA ASP A 62 -28.85 6.18 -26.84
C ASP A 62 -28.28 7.60 -27.02
N ARG A 63 -28.28 8.41 -25.94
CA ARG A 63 -27.63 9.73 -25.94
C ARG A 63 -26.12 9.62 -26.18
N LYS A 64 -25.45 8.63 -25.58
CA LYS A 64 -24.01 8.43 -25.78
C LYS A 64 -23.67 7.97 -27.20
N GLU A 65 -24.54 7.18 -27.84
CA GLU A 65 -24.39 6.82 -29.25
C GLU A 65 -24.51 8.04 -30.17
N LEU A 66 -25.52 8.89 -29.96
CA LEU A 66 -25.66 10.16 -30.68
C LEU A 66 -24.44 11.07 -30.47
N LEU A 67 -24.00 11.23 -29.22
CA LEU A 67 -22.83 12.02 -28.87
C LEU A 67 -21.57 11.57 -29.62
N LYS A 68 -21.36 10.25 -29.75
CA LYS A 68 -20.21 9.67 -30.44
C LYS A 68 -20.19 10.01 -31.94
N THR A 69 -21.36 10.20 -32.57
CA THR A 69 -21.45 10.63 -33.97
C THR A 69 -21.17 12.13 -34.16
N LEU A 70 -21.44 12.93 -33.13
CA LEU A 70 -21.31 14.39 -33.16
C LEU A 70 -19.89 14.87 -32.88
N LEU A 71 -19.18 14.22 -31.96
CA LEU A 71 -17.85 14.67 -31.51
C LEU A 71 -16.74 14.34 -32.53
N PRO A 72 -15.70 15.19 -32.65
CA PRO A 72 -14.54 14.89 -33.48
C PRO A 72 -13.77 13.66 -32.93
N LYS A 73 -13.18 12.87 -33.83
CA LYS A 73 -12.43 11.65 -33.45
C LYS A 73 -11.11 11.93 -32.72
N ALA A 74 -10.57 13.14 -32.82
CA ALA A 74 -9.30 13.54 -32.22
C ALA A 74 -9.26 15.03 -31.88
N GLY A 75 -8.39 15.40 -30.94
CA GLY A 75 -8.15 16.78 -30.51
C GLY A 75 -8.52 17.05 -29.05
N LEU A 76 -8.63 18.33 -28.72
CA LEU A 76 -8.89 18.83 -27.36
C LEU A 76 -10.24 18.41 -26.79
N ILE A 77 -11.22 18.07 -27.64
CA ILE A 77 -12.56 17.63 -27.23
C ILE A 77 -12.62 16.12 -27.42
N ARG A 78 -12.87 15.39 -26.34
CA ARG A 78 -12.79 13.93 -26.31
C ARG A 78 -14.11 13.34 -25.85
N TYR A 79 -14.51 12.25 -26.50
CA TYR A 79 -15.62 11.44 -26.02
C TYR A 79 -15.17 10.64 -24.78
N SER A 80 -15.94 10.72 -23.70
CA SER A 80 -15.72 9.93 -22.49
C SER A 80 -16.35 8.55 -22.63
N ASP A 81 -15.51 7.54 -22.87
CA ASP A 81 -15.97 6.18 -23.12
C ASP A 81 -16.51 5.50 -21.84
N HIS A 82 -17.12 4.33 -22.01
CA HIS A 82 -17.74 3.56 -20.94
C HIS A 82 -17.64 2.06 -21.19
N ILE A 83 -17.77 1.27 -20.13
CA ILE A 83 -17.77 -0.19 -20.21
C ILE A 83 -19.14 -0.72 -19.79
N ASN A 84 -19.84 -1.35 -20.72
CA ASN A 84 -21.20 -1.89 -20.51
C ASN A 84 -21.22 -3.23 -19.75
N THR A 85 -20.06 -3.87 -19.56
CA THR A 85 -19.93 -5.15 -18.83
C THR A 85 -18.73 -5.13 -17.87
N LYS A 86 -18.66 -6.05 -16.90
CA LYS A 86 -17.50 -6.23 -16.01
C LYS A 86 -17.15 -5.02 -15.11
N GLY A 87 -18.13 -4.21 -14.70
CA GLY A 87 -17.93 -3.02 -13.86
C GLY A 87 -17.08 -3.25 -12.58
N LYS A 88 -17.25 -4.39 -11.89
CA LYS A 88 -16.41 -4.76 -10.73
C LYS A 88 -14.92 -4.96 -11.09
N GLN A 89 -14.63 -5.47 -12.28
CA GLN A 89 -13.25 -5.63 -12.77
C GLN A 89 -12.67 -4.28 -13.19
N PHE A 90 -13.49 -3.42 -13.81
CA PHE A 90 -13.11 -2.05 -14.12
C PHE A 90 -12.80 -1.24 -12.86
N PHE A 91 -13.62 -1.34 -11.82
CA PHE A 91 -13.35 -0.72 -10.52
C PHE A 91 -12.01 -1.16 -9.93
N LYS A 92 -11.73 -2.47 -9.91
CA LYS A 92 -10.43 -3.00 -9.47
C LYS A 92 -9.26 -2.50 -10.34
N SER A 93 -9.48 -2.35 -11.64
CA SER A 93 -8.50 -1.78 -12.57
C SER A 93 -8.25 -0.30 -12.32
N ALA A 94 -9.31 0.48 -12.07
CA ALA A 94 -9.25 1.89 -11.73
C ALA A 94 -8.49 2.12 -10.41
N GLN A 95 -8.75 1.31 -9.38
CA GLN A 95 -7.96 1.31 -8.13
C GLN A 95 -6.47 1.02 -8.40
N LYS A 96 -6.17 0.04 -9.25
CA LYS A 96 -4.79 -0.35 -9.60
C LYS A 96 -4.05 0.71 -10.42
N GLN A 97 -4.77 1.44 -11.27
CA GLN A 97 -4.25 2.55 -12.07
C GLN A 97 -4.26 3.88 -11.31
N LYS A 98 -4.65 3.87 -10.03
CA LYS A 98 -4.76 5.07 -9.18
C LYS A 98 -5.66 6.16 -9.79
N LEU A 99 -6.67 5.76 -10.57
CA LEU A 99 -7.64 6.71 -11.12
C LEU A 99 -8.43 7.35 -9.96
N GLU A 100 -8.68 8.65 -10.09
CA GLU A 100 -9.34 9.50 -9.09
C GLU A 100 -10.73 9.00 -8.67
N GLY A 101 -11.48 8.43 -9.63
CA GLY A 101 -12.78 7.83 -9.38
C GLY A 101 -13.35 7.21 -10.65
N ILE A 102 -14.46 6.48 -10.50
CA ILE A 102 -15.25 6.01 -11.64
C ILE A 102 -16.69 6.53 -11.51
N MET A 103 -17.29 6.89 -12.65
CA MET A 103 -18.71 7.22 -12.72
C MET A 103 -19.51 5.96 -13.03
N ALA A 104 -20.47 5.63 -12.16
CA ALA A 104 -21.39 4.53 -12.39
C ALA A 104 -22.76 5.11 -12.74
N LYS A 105 -23.21 4.89 -13.97
CA LYS A 105 -24.53 5.32 -14.42
C LYS A 105 -25.33 4.10 -14.87
N ASN A 106 -26.63 4.09 -14.59
CA ASN A 106 -27.54 3.11 -15.19
C ASN A 106 -27.72 3.47 -16.67
N GLY A 107 -27.29 2.60 -17.59
CA GLY A 107 -27.38 2.85 -19.03
C GLY A 107 -28.81 3.12 -19.53
N GLN A 108 -29.83 2.61 -18.81
CA GLN A 108 -31.24 2.79 -19.15
C GLN A 108 -31.85 4.07 -18.52
N SER A 109 -31.09 4.88 -17.79
CA SER A 109 -31.63 6.06 -17.11
C SER A 109 -31.79 7.28 -18.03
N GLN A 110 -32.89 8.01 -17.84
CA GLN A 110 -33.10 9.35 -18.37
C GLN A 110 -32.26 10.39 -17.62
N TYR A 111 -31.98 11.54 -18.27
CA TYR A 111 -31.30 12.65 -17.63
C TYR A 111 -32.25 13.34 -16.63
N LYS A 112 -31.74 13.71 -15.45
CA LYS A 112 -32.52 14.38 -14.41
C LYS A 112 -31.79 15.63 -13.95
N THR A 113 -32.29 16.79 -14.35
CA THR A 113 -31.74 18.09 -13.97
C THR A 113 -31.67 18.23 -12.44
N GLY A 114 -30.51 18.65 -11.94
CA GLY A 114 -30.28 18.86 -10.50
C GLY A 114 -30.09 17.60 -9.64
N LYS A 115 -30.21 16.38 -10.21
CA LYS A 115 -29.94 15.13 -9.48
C LYS A 115 -28.58 14.56 -9.88
N ARG A 116 -27.65 14.48 -8.93
CA ARG A 116 -26.33 13.85 -9.14
C ARG A 116 -26.47 12.33 -9.32
N SER A 117 -25.71 11.79 -10.26
CA SER A 117 -25.53 10.34 -10.44
C SER A 117 -24.58 9.78 -9.38
N GLU A 118 -24.64 8.47 -9.12
CA GLU A 118 -23.74 7.82 -8.18
C GLU A 118 -22.30 7.80 -8.70
N GLN A 119 -21.40 8.40 -7.92
CA GLN A 119 -19.97 8.39 -8.19
C GLN A 119 -19.30 7.42 -7.22
N ILE A 120 -18.53 6.47 -7.74
CA ILE A 120 -17.77 5.55 -6.91
C ILE A 120 -16.36 6.11 -6.78
N LYS A 121 -16.11 6.80 -5.66
CA LYS A 121 -14.79 7.31 -5.31
C LYS A 121 -13.88 6.15 -4.90
N THR A 122 -12.64 6.13 -5.39
CA THR A 122 -11.65 5.09 -5.03
C THR A 122 -10.95 5.38 -3.70
N HIS A 123 -11.03 6.63 -3.22
CA HIS A 123 -10.47 7.14 -1.95
C HIS A 123 -11.37 8.25 -1.38
N LEU A 124 -11.45 8.40 -0.05
CA LEU A 124 -12.11 9.56 0.57
C LEU A 124 -11.17 10.77 0.51
N ARG A 125 -11.72 11.91 0.10
CA ARG A 125 -11.04 13.21 0.09
C ARG A 125 -11.90 14.23 0.79
N GLN A 126 -11.25 15.18 1.45
CA GLN A 126 -11.88 16.26 2.19
C GLN A 126 -11.05 17.53 1.99
N GLU A 127 -11.75 18.62 1.75
CA GLU A 127 -11.19 19.97 1.87
C GLU A 127 -11.08 20.33 3.34
N ALA A 128 -9.93 20.83 3.78
CA ALA A 128 -9.72 21.23 5.16
C ALA A 128 -8.97 22.56 5.24
N ILE A 129 -9.17 23.27 6.34
CA ILE A 129 -8.53 24.55 6.61
C ILE A 129 -7.28 24.30 7.45
N ILE A 130 -6.15 24.89 7.07
CA ILE A 130 -4.94 24.86 7.90
C ILE A 130 -5.14 25.82 9.07
N CYS A 131 -5.08 25.27 10.28
CA CYS A 131 -5.32 25.97 11.54
C CYS A 131 -4.05 26.06 12.41
N GLY A 132 -3.02 25.30 12.05
CA GLY A 132 -1.70 25.33 12.67
C GLY A 132 -0.77 24.32 12.01
N PHE A 133 0.47 24.27 12.48
CA PHE A 133 1.42 23.23 12.11
C PHE A 133 2.31 22.88 13.29
N THR A 134 2.77 21.63 13.36
CA THR A 134 3.74 21.22 14.37
C THR A 134 5.18 21.38 13.90
N GLU A 135 6.08 21.57 14.85
CA GLU A 135 7.52 21.46 14.59
C GLU A 135 7.88 20.07 14.03
N PRO A 136 8.84 19.99 13.08
CA PRO A 136 9.29 18.72 12.54
C PRO A 136 9.99 17.88 13.62
N ARG A 137 9.85 16.55 13.52
CA ARG A 137 10.54 15.59 14.38
C ARG A 137 11.21 14.50 13.54
N GLY A 138 12.21 13.84 14.12
CA GLY A 138 12.96 12.77 13.46
C GLY A 138 13.67 13.26 12.20
N SER A 139 13.47 12.55 11.08
CA SER A 139 14.09 12.87 9.79
C SER A 139 13.36 13.95 8.97
N ARG A 140 12.18 14.38 9.41
CA ARG A 140 11.33 15.35 8.70
C ARG A 140 11.89 16.77 8.79
N LYS A 141 11.67 17.59 7.75
CA LYS A 141 12.11 19.00 7.69
C LYS A 141 10.92 19.93 7.49
N TYR A 142 11.04 21.17 7.98
CA TYR A 142 10.08 22.27 7.86
C TYR A 142 8.76 22.13 8.63
N ILE A 143 7.90 21.17 8.29
CA ILE A 143 6.57 20.98 8.90
C ILE A 143 6.45 19.55 9.40
N GLY A 144 6.15 19.35 10.68
CA GLY A 144 5.86 18.04 11.27
C GLY A 144 4.52 17.48 10.78
N ALA A 145 3.44 18.19 11.08
CA ALA A 145 2.10 17.89 10.62
C ALA A 145 1.28 19.18 10.50
N LEU A 146 0.34 19.22 9.55
CA LEU A 146 -0.65 20.28 9.46
C LEU A 146 -1.81 19.99 10.43
N ILE A 147 -2.24 21.00 11.19
CA ILE A 147 -3.42 20.92 12.05
C ILE A 147 -4.63 21.40 11.24
N LEU A 148 -5.65 20.56 11.13
CA LEU A 148 -6.74 20.74 10.17
C LEU A 148 -8.08 20.99 10.84
N GLY A 149 -8.87 21.87 10.25
CA GLY A 149 -10.21 22.22 10.69
C GLY A 149 -11.23 22.30 9.56
N VAL A 150 -12.51 22.24 9.90
CA VAL A 150 -13.66 22.55 9.03
C VAL A 150 -14.63 23.44 9.80
N TYR A 151 -15.46 24.22 9.11
CA TYR A 151 -16.54 24.95 9.75
C TYR A 151 -17.77 24.05 9.98
N GLU A 152 -18.32 24.13 11.18
CA GLU A 152 -19.62 23.57 11.56
C GLU A 152 -20.40 24.64 12.32
N LYS A 153 -21.50 25.15 11.73
CA LYS A 153 -22.34 26.22 12.30
C LYS A 153 -21.51 27.44 12.76
N ASP A 154 -20.70 27.98 11.85
CA ASP A 154 -19.78 29.12 12.05
C ASP A 154 -18.68 28.92 13.10
N ARG A 155 -18.50 27.71 13.61
CA ARG A 155 -17.39 27.36 14.52
C ARG A 155 -16.39 26.45 13.83
N LEU A 156 -15.12 26.74 14.06
CA LEU A 156 -14.03 25.93 13.54
C LEU A 156 -13.89 24.66 14.39
N LYS A 157 -14.15 23.51 13.78
CA LYS A 157 -14.03 22.18 14.37
C LYS A 157 -12.75 21.53 13.88
N TYR A 158 -11.97 21.00 14.81
CA TYR A 158 -10.76 20.26 14.47
C TYR A 158 -11.11 18.88 13.90
N VAL A 159 -10.45 18.52 12.81
CA VAL A 159 -10.71 17.29 12.04
C VAL A 159 -9.47 16.43 11.86
N GLY A 160 -8.40 16.67 12.60
CA GLY A 160 -7.19 15.84 12.59
C GLY A 160 -5.92 16.58 12.18
N HIS A 161 -4.82 15.83 12.10
CA HIS A 161 -3.52 16.37 11.69
C HIS A 161 -2.88 15.54 10.57
N ALA A 162 -2.47 16.20 9.49
CA ALA A 162 -1.83 15.56 8.35
C ALA A 162 -0.31 15.63 8.48
N GLY A 163 0.28 14.52 8.94
CA GLY A 163 1.73 14.31 8.99
C GLY A 163 2.29 13.62 7.75
N GLY A 164 1.48 13.26 6.75
CA GLY A 164 1.93 12.60 5.51
C GLY A 164 1.70 13.46 4.27
N GLY A 165 2.51 13.26 3.23
CA GLY A 165 2.41 13.99 1.96
C GLY A 165 3.21 15.29 1.91
N GLY A 166 3.32 15.85 0.70
CA GLY A 166 4.12 17.05 0.39
C GLY A 166 5.61 16.74 0.23
N ASN A 167 6.20 17.14 -0.90
CA ASN A 167 7.65 17.06 -1.08
C ASN A 167 8.37 18.17 -0.27
N VAL A 168 9.69 18.04 -0.12
CA VAL A 168 10.52 18.95 0.69
C VAL A 168 10.37 20.41 0.29
N GLN A 169 10.29 20.70 -1.01
CA GLN A 169 10.16 22.06 -1.53
C GLN A 169 8.77 22.64 -1.24
N LEU A 170 7.71 21.86 -1.46
CA LEU A 170 6.35 22.27 -1.21
C LEU A 170 6.10 22.56 0.28
N LEU A 171 6.64 21.72 1.18
CA LEU A 171 6.52 21.96 2.63
C LEU A 171 7.29 23.22 3.06
N LYS A 172 8.42 23.53 2.42
CA LYS A 172 9.17 24.77 2.65
C LYS A 172 8.38 26.01 2.21
N ASP A 173 7.78 25.98 1.02
CA ASP A 173 6.99 27.10 0.49
C ASP A 173 5.70 27.30 1.30
N LEU A 174 5.07 26.19 1.73
CA LEU A 174 3.92 26.22 2.61
C LEU A 174 4.28 26.82 3.96
N LEU A 175 5.42 26.44 4.55
CA LEU A 175 5.88 27.01 5.83
C LEU A 175 6.07 28.53 5.73
N GLN A 176 6.65 29.04 4.63
CA GLN A 176 6.80 30.48 4.43
C GLN A 176 5.44 31.18 4.44
N LYS A 177 4.43 30.64 3.74
CA LYS A 177 3.08 31.19 3.74
C LYS A 177 2.45 31.14 5.14
N LEU A 178 2.59 30.03 5.85
CA LEU A 178 2.01 29.84 7.19
C LEU A 178 2.60 30.82 8.22
N LYS A 179 3.90 31.09 8.16
CA LYS A 179 4.55 32.08 9.05
C LYS A 179 3.96 33.49 8.91
N THR A 180 3.51 33.89 7.72
CA THR A 180 2.89 35.22 7.51
C THR A 180 1.52 35.37 8.19
N ILE A 181 0.90 34.26 8.57
CA ILE A 181 -0.44 34.21 9.17
C ILE A 181 -0.44 33.56 10.55
N GLU A 182 0.72 33.47 11.20
CA GLU A 182 0.88 32.91 12.53
C GLU A 182 0.12 33.74 13.59
N THR A 183 -0.35 33.07 14.63
CA THR A 183 -1.09 33.65 15.74
C THR A 183 -0.68 32.97 17.05
N GLY A 184 -0.69 33.71 18.16
CA GLY A 184 -0.33 33.17 19.48
C GLY A 184 -1.41 32.30 20.12
N LYS A 185 -2.61 32.21 19.55
CA LYS A 185 -3.75 31.47 20.13
C LYS A 185 -4.32 30.46 19.14
N SER A 186 -4.73 29.31 19.66
CA SER A 186 -5.47 28.29 18.91
C SER A 186 -6.76 28.89 18.32
N PRO A 187 -7.05 28.66 17.03
CA PRO A 187 -8.31 29.09 16.42
C PRO A 187 -9.48 28.17 16.79
N PHE A 188 -9.22 27.01 17.41
CA PHE A 188 -10.25 26.10 17.91
C PHE A 188 -10.71 26.51 19.31
N SER A 189 -12.02 26.43 19.55
CA SER A 189 -12.62 26.61 20.89
C SER A 189 -12.32 25.45 21.84
N GLN A 190 -12.04 24.26 21.29
CA GLN A 190 -11.68 23.07 22.05
C GLN A 190 -10.17 22.96 22.26
N LYS A 191 -9.76 22.41 23.41
CA LYS A 191 -8.35 22.16 23.70
C LYS A 191 -7.85 20.99 22.84
N ILE A 192 -6.93 21.27 21.92
CA ILE A 192 -6.28 20.25 21.10
C ILE A 192 -5.09 19.67 21.87
N LYS A 193 -4.89 18.35 21.79
CA LYS A 193 -3.71 17.65 22.32
C LYS A 193 -2.75 17.34 21.16
N PRO A 194 -1.85 18.26 20.78
CA PRO A 194 -0.89 17.97 19.73
C PRO A 194 0.22 17.05 20.25
N ASN A 195 0.77 16.26 19.35
CA ASN A 195 1.89 15.36 19.63
C ASN A 195 3.25 16.09 19.67
N ALA A 196 3.32 17.36 19.24
CA ALA A 196 4.51 18.22 19.21
C ALA A 196 4.15 19.70 19.43
N PRO A 197 5.12 20.60 19.72
CA PRO A 197 4.86 22.04 19.79
C PRO A 197 4.15 22.52 18.51
N VAL A 198 3.09 23.32 18.69
CA VAL A 198 2.23 23.81 17.60
C VAL A 198 2.41 25.31 17.42
N HIS A 199 2.61 25.70 16.16
CA HIS A 199 2.46 27.06 15.68
C HIS A 199 1.04 27.22 15.14
N TRP A 200 0.23 28.05 15.80
CA TRP A 200 -1.15 28.31 15.38
C TRP A 200 -1.17 29.33 14.25
N VAL A 201 -2.08 29.16 13.29
CA VAL A 201 -2.24 30.11 12.18
C VAL A 201 -3.69 30.55 12.05
N LYS A 202 -3.89 31.73 11.46
CA LYS A 202 -5.23 32.20 11.07
C LYS A 202 -5.80 31.24 10.01
N PRO A 203 -7.07 30.82 10.10
CA PRO A 203 -7.70 29.86 9.19
C PRO A 203 -7.96 30.46 7.80
N LYS A 204 -6.88 30.69 7.03
CA LYS A 204 -6.90 31.38 5.73
C LYS A 204 -6.53 30.49 4.55
N LEU A 205 -5.81 29.39 4.79
CA LEU A 205 -5.32 28.51 3.73
C LEU A 205 -6.10 27.20 3.75
N LEU A 206 -6.52 26.78 2.55
CA LEU A 206 -7.24 25.53 2.34
C LEU A 206 -6.31 24.48 1.76
N VAL A 207 -6.59 23.23 2.11
CA VAL A 207 -5.89 22.07 1.58
C VAL A 207 -6.87 21.00 1.17
N GLU A 208 -6.46 20.20 0.20
CA GLU A 208 -7.07 18.90 -0.04
C GLU A 208 -6.30 17.82 0.69
N VAL A 209 -7.05 16.91 1.31
CA VAL A 209 -6.52 15.81 2.10
C VAL A 209 -7.21 14.53 1.69
N SER A 210 -6.44 13.47 1.42
CA SER A 210 -7.01 12.12 1.31
C SER A 210 -6.92 11.42 2.66
N PHE A 211 -7.93 10.66 3.03
CA PHE A 211 -7.98 9.97 4.32
C PHE A 211 -8.73 8.65 4.16
N SER A 212 -8.58 7.73 5.12
CA SER A 212 -9.17 6.40 5.01
C SER A 212 -10.62 6.36 5.44
N GLU A 213 -10.99 7.10 6.50
CA GLU A 213 -12.36 7.23 7.01
C GLU A 213 -12.49 8.39 8.03
N TRP A 214 -13.73 8.80 8.30
CA TRP A 214 -14.06 9.67 9.44
C TRP A 214 -14.19 8.84 10.71
N THR A 215 -13.58 9.24 11.83
CA THR A 215 -13.74 8.62 13.16
C THR A 215 -15.12 8.92 13.76
N ALA A 216 -15.52 8.21 14.82
CA ALA A 216 -16.79 8.48 15.51
C ALA A 216 -16.82 9.90 16.10
N ASP A 217 -15.65 10.41 16.49
CA ASP A 217 -15.43 11.77 17.00
C ASP A 217 -15.34 12.82 15.88
N GLY A 218 -15.54 12.44 14.61
CA GLY A 218 -15.51 13.35 13.47
C GLY A 218 -14.11 13.82 13.06
N LEU A 219 -13.07 13.03 13.32
CA LEU A 219 -11.70 13.28 12.87
C LEU A 219 -11.36 12.45 11.63
N MET A 220 -10.48 12.92 10.77
CA MET A 220 -9.95 12.14 9.65
C MET A 220 -8.91 11.12 10.14
N ARG A 221 -9.04 9.86 9.71
CA ARG A 221 -8.04 8.81 9.93
C ARG A 221 -7.00 8.82 8.81
N GLN A 222 -5.72 8.80 9.20
CA GLN A 222 -4.56 8.81 8.28
C GLN A 222 -4.65 9.91 7.20
N PRO A 223 -4.91 11.18 7.57
CA PRO A 223 -4.97 12.26 6.59
C PRO A 223 -3.59 12.47 5.93
N ILE A 224 -3.56 12.44 4.61
CA ILE A 224 -2.40 12.70 3.77
C ILE A 224 -2.66 13.98 2.99
N PHE A 225 -1.80 14.97 3.18
CA PHE A 225 -1.82 16.23 2.45
C PHE A 225 -1.63 15.97 0.94
N LYS A 226 -2.52 16.53 0.12
CA LYS A 226 -2.47 16.43 -1.35
C LYS A 226 -2.07 17.73 -2.02
N GLY A 227 -2.59 18.86 -1.58
CA GLY A 227 -2.29 20.15 -2.21
C GLY A 227 -3.00 21.32 -1.53
N LEU A 228 -2.63 22.54 -1.92
CA LEU A 228 -3.32 23.78 -1.50
C LEU A 228 -4.52 24.04 -2.42
N ARG A 229 -5.62 24.53 -1.85
CA ARG A 229 -6.78 25.04 -2.59
C ARG A 229 -6.80 26.56 -2.52
N THR A 230 -6.87 27.23 -3.67
CA THR A 230 -6.97 28.71 -3.79
C THR A 230 -8.26 29.17 -4.44
N ASP A 231 -9.11 28.23 -4.79
CA ASP A 231 -10.33 28.38 -5.59
C ASP A 231 -11.60 28.52 -4.74
N LYS A 232 -11.49 28.47 -3.41
CA LYS A 232 -12.62 28.54 -2.47
C LYS A 232 -12.35 29.46 -1.28
N ASP A 233 -13.43 30.01 -0.71
CA ASP A 233 -13.38 30.71 0.58
C ASP A 233 -13.26 29.67 1.71
N PRO A 234 -12.30 29.84 2.65
CA PRO A 234 -12.18 28.98 3.83
C PRO A 234 -13.47 28.80 4.64
N LYS A 235 -14.38 29.79 4.63
CA LYS A 235 -15.66 29.73 5.35
C LYS A 235 -16.65 28.70 4.79
N ASP A 236 -16.52 28.34 3.52
CA ASP A 236 -17.44 27.42 2.84
C ASP A 236 -17.08 25.94 3.07
N VAL A 237 -15.97 25.68 3.79
CA VAL A 237 -15.46 24.31 3.99
C VAL A 237 -16.11 23.68 5.21
N THR A 238 -17.11 22.83 4.94
CA THR A 238 -17.81 22.01 5.94
C THR A 238 -17.42 20.52 5.82
N GLN A 239 -17.69 19.74 6.87
CA GLN A 239 -17.46 18.29 6.86
C GLN A 239 -18.32 17.60 5.78
N GLU A 240 -17.70 16.97 4.78
CA GLU A 240 -18.44 16.20 3.78
C GLU A 240 -18.98 14.91 4.42
N LYS A 241 -20.29 14.70 4.32
CA LYS A 241 -20.92 13.44 4.73
C LYS A 241 -20.69 12.38 3.65
N PRO A 242 -20.09 11.22 3.96
CA PRO A 242 -20.03 10.13 3.00
C PRO A 242 -21.45 9.68 2.64
N VAL A 243 -21.68 9.41 1.36
CA VAL A 243 -22.90 8.74 0.90
C VAL A 243 -22.83 7.30 1.38
N ASP A 244 -23.81 6.93 2.20
CA ASP A 244 -23.89 5.70 2.99
C ASP A 244 -23.86 4.45 2.09
N ASP A 245 -22.81 3.63 2.19
CA ASP A 245 -22.73 2.29 1.57
C ASP A 245 -23.34 1.26 2.54
N LYS A 246 -24.66 1.18 2.53
CA LYS A 246 -25.43 0.18 3.30
C LYS A 246 -25.21 -1.20 2.69
N ASN A 247 -24.10 -1.90 3.02
CA ASN A 247 -24.07 -3.37 3.21
C ASN A 247 -22.71 -4.00 3.56
N ARG A 248 -21.78 -3.31 4.23
CA ARG A 248 -20.69 -4.01 4.94
C ARG A 248 -20.62 -3.54 6.39
N LYS A 249 -21.00 -4.41 7.33
CA LYS A 249 -20.58 -4.30 8.74
C LYS A 249 -19.07 -4.51 8.81
N VAL A 250 -18.27 -3.52 8.43
CA VAL A 250 -16.85 -3.47 8.80
C VAL A 250 -16.83 -2.92 10.22
N LYS A 251 -16.38 -3.73 11.19
CA LYS A 251 -16.10 -3.22 12.53
C LYS A 251 -15.00 -2.16 12.39
N LYS A 252 -15.30 -0.93 12.81
CA LYS A 252 -14.39 0.21 12.65
C LYS A 252 -13.13 -0.03 13.48
N ALA A 253 -11.97 0.03 12.86
CA ALA A 253 -10.71 -0.12 13.59
C ALA A 253 -10.53 1.01 14.60
N SER A 254 -10.02 0.74 15.79
CA SER A 254 -9.76 1.76 16.81
C SER A 254 -8.54 1.38 17.65
N PHE A 255 -7.47 2.16 17.53
CA PHE A 255 -6.28 2.09 18.37
C PHE A 255 -5.50 3.41 18.32
N GLU A 256 -4.77 3.73 19.39
CA GLU A 256 -3.90 4.91 19.44
C GLU A 256 -2.43 4.50 19.29
N TYR A 257 -1.66 5.36 18.61
CA TYR A 257 -0.21 5.24 18.62
C TYR A 257 0.35 5.72 19.96
N SER A 258 1.34 5.00 20.48
CA SER A 258 1.99 5.37 21.73
C SER A 258 3.50 5.19 21.62
N HIS A 259 4.23 6.03 22.35
CA HIS A 259 5.69 5.98 22.45
C HIS A 259 6.39 6.06 21.09
N LEU A 260 5.91 6.93 20.19
CA LEU A 260 6.46 7.06 18.83
C LEU A 260 7.90 7.57 18.81
N ASP A 261 8.30 8.33 19.83
CA ASP A 261 9.65 8.83 20.07
C ASP A 261 10.62 7.76 20.61
N LYS A 262 10.11 6.61 21.02
CA LYS A 262 10.94 5.53 21.59
C LYS A 262 11.94 5.02 20.54
N ILE A 263 13.22 5.03 20.89
CA ILE A 263 14.29 4.50 20.04
C ILE A 263 14.10 2.99 19.87
N PHE A 264 13.88 2.56 18.63
CA PHE A 264 13.76 1.15 18.26
C PHE A 264 15.06 0.61 17.66
N PHE A 265 15.86 1.47 17.02
CA PHE A 265 17.12 1.14 16.38
C PHE A 265 18.20 2.13 16.82
N LYS A 266 18.90 1.81 17.91
CA LYS A 266 19.83 2.72 18.58
C LYS A 266 20.95 3.22 17.67
N GLU A 267 21.58 2.33 16.92
CA GLU A 267 22.74 2.61 16.07
C GLU A 267 22.33 3.38 14.81
N ALA A 268 21.16 3.09 14.26
CA ALA A 268 20.63 3.81 13.11
C ALA A 268 19.90 5.12 13.49
N GLY A 269 19.63 5.33 14.79
CA GLY A 269 18.91 6.49 15.30
C GLY A 269 17.41 6.50 14.98
N TYR A 270 16.80 5.35 14.67
CA TYR A 270 15.38 5.28 14.30
C TYR A 270 14.48 4.95 15.47
N THR A 271 13.34 5.63 15.49
CA THR A 271 12.28 5.53 16.49
C THR A 271 11.18 4.56 16.06
N LYS A 272 10.26 4.25 16.97
CA LYS A 272 9.01 3.56 16.64
C LYS A 272 8.18 4.35 15.62
N GLY A 273 8.20 5.68 15.68
CA GLY A 273 7.57 6.57 14.71
C GLY A 273 8.13 6.39 13.30
N ASP A 274 9.45 6.34 13.15
CA ASP A 274 10.09 6.09 11.85
C ASP A 274 9.70 4.72 11.26
N LEU A 275 9.52 3.71 12.14
CA LEU A 275 9.04 2.39 11.72
C LEU A 275 7.58 2.43 11.25
N VAL A 276 6.71 3.16 11.95
CA VAL A 276 5.31 3.39 11.53
C VAL A 276 5.27 4.14 10.19
N ASP A 277 6.09 5.18 10.03
CA ASP A 277 6.19 5.96 8.79
C ASP A 277 6.67 5.10 7.62
N TYR A 278 7.65 4.23 7.85
CA TYR A 278 8.13 3.28 6.85
C TYR A 278 7.00 2.34 6.41
N TYR A 279 6.30 1.68 7.34
CA TYR A 279 5.23 0.74 6.98
C TYR A 279 4.03 1.43 6.35
N THR A 280 3.76 2.69 6.69
CA THR A 280 2.75 3.52 6.04
C THR A 280 3.10 3.78 4.57
N GLN A 281 4.37 4.08 4.29
CA GLN A 281 4.87 4.32 2.92
C GLN A 281 4.99 3.03 2.11
N ALA A 282 5.47 1.95 2.72
CA ALA A 282 5.60 0.64 2.10
C ALA A 282 4.25 -0.07 1.91
N MET A 283 3.18 0.43 2.53
CA MET A 283 1.86 -0.19 2.59
C MET A 283 1.32 -0.69 1.23
N PRO A 284 1.38 0.10 0.13
CA PRO A 284 0.88 -0.37 -1.16
C PRO A 284 1.66 -1.58 -1.72
N TYR A 285 2.88 -1.78 -1.24
CA TYR A 285 3.80 -2.81 -1.70
C TYR A 285 3.79 -4.05 -0.78
N ILE A 286 3.68 -3.87 0.54
CA ILE A 286 3.69 -5.01 1.48
C ILE A 286 2.32 -5.68 1.61
N LEU A 287 1.21 -4.93 1.55
CA LEU A 287 -0.14 -5.48 1.76
C LEU A 287 -0.46 -6.70 0.89
N PRO A 288 -0.17 -6.73 -0.43
CA PRO A 288 -0.42 -7.92 -1.26
C PRO A 288 0.17 -9.22 -0.71
N TYR A 289 1.24 -9.15 0.07
CA TYR A 289 1.96 -10.30 0.62
C TYR A 289 1.52 -10.68 2.03
N VAL A 290 0.76 -9.84 2.73
CA VAL A 290 0.35 -10.07 4.13
C VAL A 290 -1.17 -10.13 4.31
N THR A 291 -1.95 -9.56 3.38
CA THR A 291 -3.41 -9.51 3.46
C THR A 291 -4.04 -10.90 3.48
N ALA A 292 -5.00 -11.09 4.38
CA ALA A 292 -5.74 -12.32 4.64
C ALA A 292 -4.87 -13.51 5.05
N ARG A 293 -3.69 -13.24 5.65
CA ARG A 293 -2.78 -14.28 6.14
C ARG A 293 -2.68 -14.23 7.66
N PRO A 294 -2.77 -15.38 8.34
CA PRO A 294 -2.38 -15.50 9.74
C PRO A 294 -0.94 -15.02 9.94
N GLN A 295 -0.65 -14.43 11.10
CA GLN A 295 0.64 -13.83 11.43
C GLN A 295 1.23 -14.47 12.68
N ASN A 296 2.54 -14.73 12.67
CA ASN A 296 3.30 -14.98 13.89
C ASN A 296 3.89 -13.66 14.38
N LEU A 297 3.35 -13.08 15.45
CA LEU A 297 3.80 -11.77 15.93
C LEU A 297 5.09 -11.93 16.73
N LEU A 298 6.22 -11.44 16.21
CA LEU A 298 7.43 -11.24 17.02
C LEU A 298 7.40 -9.82 17.58
N ARG A 299 7.06 -9.70 18.87
CA ARG A 299 6.93 -8.40 19.53
C ARG A 299 8.23 -8.00 20.20
N GLN A 300 8.69 -6.80 19.87
CA GLN A 300 9.93 -6.18 20.35
C GLN A 300 9.62 -4.78 20.90
N PRO A 301 8.86 -4.70 22.02
CA PRO A 301 8.36 -3.42 22.54
C PRO A 301 9.49 -2.45 22.96
N ASN A 302 10.72 -2.95 23.11
CA ASN A 302 11.90 -2.20 23.54
C ASN A 302 12.97 -2.08 22.42
N GLY A 303 12.56 -2.19 21.15
CA GLY A 303 13.46 -2.09 20.02
C GLY A 303 14.21 -3.38 19.68
N TYR A 304 15.05 -3.31 18.65
CA TYR A 304 15.59 -4.50 17.98
C TYR A 304 16.52 -5.35 18.85
N ASN A 305 17.21 -4.76 19.83
CA ASN A 305 18.13 -5.41 20.76
C ASN A 305 17.52 -5.62 22.16
N GLY A 306 16.24 -5.29 22.33
CA GLY A 306 15.50 -5.51 23.57
C GLY A 306 14.96 -6.94 23.68
N LYS A 307 14.42 -7.29 24.86
CA LYS A 307 13.69 -8.56 25.04
C LYS A 307 12.53 -8.65 24.03
N SER A 308 12.46 -9.78 23.32
CA SER A 308 11.42 -10.10 22.35
C SER A 308 10.62 -11.33 22.78
N PHE A 309 9.38 -11.44 22.32
CA PHE A 309 8.58 -12.65 22.51
C PHE A 309 7.71 -12.92 21.28
N TYR A 310 7.51 -14.21 20.99
CA TYR A 310 6.56 -14.64 19.97
C TYR A 310 5.16 -14.72 20.56
N GLN A 311 4.19 -14.18 19.83
CA GLN A 311 2.77 -14.27 20.15
C GLN A 311 2.05 -14.84 18.92
N LYS A 312 1.76 -16.14 18.97
CA LYS A 312 0.93 -16.82 17.97
C LYS A 312 -0.54 -16.69 18.29
N ASP A 313 -0.87 -16.90 19.56
CA ASP A 313 -2.22 -16.80 20.10
C ASP A 313 -2.47 -15.37 20.57
N VAL A 314 -3.33 -14.62 19.87
CA VAL A 314 -3.77 -13.31 20.32
C VAL A 314 -4.95 -13.39 21.31
N GLY A 315 -5.63 -14.54 21.37
CA GLY A 315 -6.77 -14.77 22.27
C GLY A 315 -7.77 -13.61 22.29
N ASP A 316 -8.31 -13.33 23.47
CA ASP A 316 -9.23 -12.22 23.72
C ASP A 316 -8.53 -10.85 23.85
N LEU A 317 -7.20 -10.81 23.74
CA LEU A 317 -6.43 -9.56 23.79
C LEU A 317 -6.47 -8.79 22.46
N ALA A 318 -6.92 -9.44 21.38
CA ALA A 318 -7.15 -8.78 20.11
C ALA A 318 -8.37 -7.85 20.23
N PRO A 319 -8.25 -6.56 19.85
CA PRO A 319 -9.42 -5.69 19.75
C PRO A 319 -10.50 -6.31 18.86
N GLU A 320 -11.77 -6.09 19.17
CA GLU A 320 -12.89 -6.71 18.43
C GLU A 320 -12.90 -6.48 16.91
N TRP A 321 -12.25 -5.41 16.45
CA TRP A 321 -12.15 -5.05 15.03
C TRP A 321 -11.05 -5.81 14.30
N VAL A 322 -10.10 -6.41 15.03
CA VAL A 322 -9.05 -7.24 14.46
C VAL A 322 -9.63 -8.58 14.05
N THR A 323 -9.41 -8.94 12.79
CA THR A 323 -9.73 -10.28 12.31
C THR A 323 -8.76 -11.29 12.91
N THR A 324 -9.31 -12.40 13.42
CA THR A 324 -8.55 -13.55 13.90
C THR A 324 -9.00 -14.81 13.15
N ASP A 325 -8.11 -15.80 13.08
CA ASP A 325 -8.40 -17.12 12.53
C ASP A 325 -8.01 -18.18 13.55
N SER A 326 -8.94 -19.07 13.88
CA SER A 326 -8.76 -20.08 14.93
C SER A 326 -8.29 -21.38 14.31
N VAL A 327 -7.11 -21.86 14.72
CA VAL A 327 -6.49 -23.07 14.19
C VAL A 327 -6.19 -24.01 15.34
N TYR A 328 -6.70 -25.24 15.27
CA TYR A 328 -6.41 -26.26 16.26
C TYR A 328 -4.94 -26.68 16.19
N SER A 329 -4.27 -26.68 17.34
CA SER A 329 -2.88 -27.05 17.49
C SER A 329 -2.79 -28.35 18.27
N GLU A 330 -2.56 -29.47 17.57
CA GLU A 330 -2.42 -30.80 18.18
C GLU A 330 -1.35 -30.82 19.29
N SER A 331 -0.21 -30.15 19.09
CA SER A 331 0.89 -30.13 20.07
C SER A 331 0.55 -29.44 21.39
N ASN A 332 -0.45 -28.54 21.37
CA ASN A 332 -0.85 -27.76 22.54
C ASN A 332 -2.25 -28.16 23.02
N ASP A 333 -2.88 -29.13 22.36
CA ASP A 333 -4.27 -29.56 22.54
C ASP A 333 -5.26 -28.39 22.74
N LYS A 334 -5.11 -27.36 21.91
CA LYS A 334 -5.99 -26.18 21.96
C LYS A 334 -6.08 -25.45 20.64
N ASN A 335 -7.12 -24.66 20.49
CA ASN A 335 -7.21 -23.68 19.42
C ASN A 335 -6.27 -22.51 19.69
N ILE A 336 -5.50 -22.13 18.67
CA ILE A 336 -4.68 -20.93 18.65
C ILE A 336 -5.41 -19.90 17.78
N ASN A 337 -5.71 -18.73 18.35
CA ASN A 337 -6.30 -17.64 17.60
C ASN A 337 -5.19 -16.78 17.01
N TYR A 338 -4.93 -16.93 15.71
CA TYR A 338 -3.93 -16.15 15.01
C TYR A 338 -4.44 -14.78 14.63
N TYR A 339 -3.56 -13.78 14.70
CA TYR A 339 -3.81 -12.46 14.13
C TYR A 339 -3.87 -12.55 12.61
N VAL A 340 -4.91 -12.00 11.97
CA VAL A 340 -5.01 -11.91 10.51
C VAL A 340 -4.82 -10.46 10.08
N CYS A 341 -3.75 -10.21 9.32
CA CYS A 341 -3.56 -8.91 8.69
C CYS A 341 -4.47 -8.84 7.44
N ASP A 342 -5.47 -7.98 7.40
CA ASP A 342 -6.44 -7.88 6.28
C ASP A 342 -6.64 -6.45 5.76
N SER A 343 -6.02 -5.47 6.41
CA SER A 343 -6.24 -4.05 6.20
C SER A 343 -5.00 -3.21 6.56
N PRO A 344 -4.89 -1.97 6.03
CA PRO A 344 -3.94 -0.96 6.50
C PRO A 344 -3.83 -0.86 8.03
N ASP A 345 -4.98 -0.82 8.70
CA ASP A 345 -5.06 -0.62 10.15
C ASP A 345 -4.58 -1.86 10.90
N SER A 346 -4.89 -3.05 10.40
CA SER A 346 -4.36 -4.29 10.99
C SER A 346 -2.82 -4.36 10.90
N LEU A 347 -2.24 -3.93 9.78
CA LEU A 347 -0.79 -3.87 9.62
C LEU A 347 -0.15 -2.89 10.62
N LEU A 348 -0.65 -1.67 10.69
CA LEU A 348 -0.09 -0.65 11.58
C LEU A 348 -0.34 -0.96 13.06
N TYR A 349 -1.39 -1.71 13.39
CA TYR A 349 -1.61 -2.18 14.74
C TYR A 349 -0.55 -3.20 15.18
N MET A 350 -0.13 -4.12 14.30
CA MET A 350 1.02 -5.00 14.59
C MET A 350 2.28 -4.19 14.90
N VAL A 351 2.55 -3.13 14.12
CA VAL A 351 3.68 -2.22 14.36
C VAL A 351 3.52 -1.48 15.69
N GLN A 352 2.32 -1.01 16.01
CA GLN A 352 2.00 -0.37 17.29
C GLN A 352 2.20 -1.32 18.48
N LEU A 353 1.91 -2.62 18.32
CA LEU A 353 2.18 -3.67 19.31
C LEU A 353 3.68 -3.98 19.49
N GLY A 354 4.54 -3.37 18.68
CA GLY A 354 5.98 -3.50 18.72
C GLY A 354 6.54 -4.57 17.78
N CYS A 355 5.77 -5.02 16.77
CA CYS A 355 6.31 -5.92 15.76
C CYS A 355 7.21 -5.14 14.80
N ILE A 356 8.51 -5.42 14.82
CA ILE A 356 9.46 -4.82 13.85
C ILE A 356 9.33 -5.54 12.51
N GLU A 357 9.31 -6.87 12.54
CA GLU A 357 9.12 -7.72 11.37
C GLU A 357 7.67 -8.23 11.28
N ILE A 358 7.21 -8.43 10.05
CA ILE A 358 5.88 -8.93 9.70
C ILE A 358 6.07 -10.31 9.07
N ASN A 359 5.53 -11.32 9.75
CA ASN A 359 5.81 -12.73 9.49
C ASN A 359 4.50 -13.46 9.14
N PRO A 360 4.01 -13.31 7.89
CA PRO A 360 2.79 -13.97 7.44
C PRO A 360 3.02 -15.47 7.24
N TRP A 361 1.96 -16.24 7.39
CA TRP A 361 1.89 -17.59 6.84
C TRP A 361 2.00 -17.57 5.32
N SER A 362 2.50 -18.67 4.74
CA SER A 362 2.58 -18.82 3.29
C SER A 362 1.22 -19.07 2.62
N SER A 363 0.16 -19.34 3.40
CA SER A 363 -1.23 -19.50 2.96
C SER A 363 -2.12 -18.36 3.45
N THR A 364 -3.30 -18.24 2.86
CA THR A 364 -4.35 -17.30 3.31
C THR A 364 -5.43 -18.06 4.09
N VAL A 365 -6.22 -17.35 4.91
CA VAL A 365 -7.35 -17.94 5.66
C VAL A 365 -8.40 -18.61 4.76
N LYS A 366 -8.41 -18.30 3.45
CA LYS A 366 -9.33 -18.95 2.49
C LYS A 366 -8.94 -20.38 2.13
N LYS A 367 -7.64 -20.69 2.19
CA LYS A 367 -7.05 -21.99 1.82
C LYS A 367 -5.88 -22.23 2.75
N LEU A 368 -6.18 -22.42 4.03
CA LEU A 368 -5.19 -22.39 5.10
C LEU A 368 -4.13 -23.50 4.93
N ASP A 369 -4.50 -24.66 4.40
CA ASP A 369 -3.63 -25.82 4.15
C ASP A 369 -2.79 -25.72 2.86
N ARG A 370 -3.00 -24.68 2.04
CA ARG A 370 -2.40 -24.54 0.70
C ARG A 370 -1.58 -23.26 0.59
N PRO A 371 -0.24 -23.34 0.70
CA PRO A 371 0.60 -22.16 0.55
C PRO A 371 0.55 -21.61 -0.87
N ASP A 372 0.71 -20.29 -1.01
CA ASP A 372 0.78 -19.56 -2.27
C ASP A 372 2.18 -19.59 -2.91
N TRP A 373 3.18 -20.07 -2.17
CA TRP A 373 4.56 -20.20 -2.61
C TRP A 373 5.31 -21.28 -1.83
N ILE A 374 6.36 -21.79 -2.47
CA ILE A 374 7.44 -22.58 -1.86
C ILE A 374 8.64 -21.66 -1.69
N VAL A 375 9.40 -21.84 -0.62
CA VAL A 375 10.59 -21.05 -0.31
C VAL A 375 11.80 -21.95 -0.18
N LEU A 376 12.90 -21.56 -0.81
CA LEU A 376 14.23 -22.03 -0.46
C LEU A 376 14.91 -20.90 0.33
N ASP A 377 15.14 -21.13 1.63
CA ASP A 377 15.82 -20.18 2.50
C ASP A 377 17.31 -20.56 2.61
N LEU A 378 18.18 -19.64 2.17
CA LEU A 378 19.62 -19.81 2.14
C LEU A 378 20.22 -19.11 3.35
N ASP A 379 20.44 -19.88 4.42
CA ASP A 379 20.88 -19.37 5.71
C ASP A 379 22.37 -19.66 5.94
N PRO A 380 23.25 -18.64 5.91
CA PRO A 380 24.66 -18.86 6.14
C PRO A 380 24.98 -19.09 7.61
N GLU A 381 25.92 -19.99 7.86
CA GLU A 381 26.52 -20.18 9.17
C GLU A 381 28.03 -20.02 9.08
N ASP A 382 28.58 -18.98 9.72
CA ASP A 382 30.01 -18.64 9.74
C ASP A 382 30.71 -18.69 8.36
N ILE A 383 29.95 -18.38 7.31
CA ILE A 383 30.41 -18.35 5.91
C ILE A 383 30.10 -16.98 5.30
N SER A 384 30.96 -16.54 4.37
CA SER A 384 30.79 -15.24 3.73
C SER A 384 29.49 -15.14 2.92
N PHE A 385 28.87 -13.96 2.90
CA PHE A 385 27.67 -13.70 2.10
C PHE A 385 27.88 -13.97 0.60
N LYS A 386 29.10 -13.83 0.08
CA LYS A 386 29.43 -14.18 -1.31
C LYS A 386 29.13 -15.65 -1.62
N LYS A 387 29.33 -16.55 -0.66
CA LYS A 387 28.96 -17.97 -0.81
C LYS A 387 27.44 -18.17 -0.83
N VAL A 388 26.67 -17.35 -0.12
CA VAL A 388 25.20 -17.34 -0.24
C VAL A 388 24.76 -16.92 -1.64
N VAL A 389 25.43 -15.92 -2.22
CA VAL A 389 25.18 -15.49 -3.62
C VAL A 389 25.52 -16.61 -4.60
N GLU A 390 26.67 -17.27 -4.44
CA GLU A 390 27.07 -18.42 -5.28
C GLU A 390 26.02 -19.54 -5.25
N VAL A 391 25.54 -19.89 -4.06
CA VAL A 391 24.47 -20.88 -3.88
C VAL A 391 23.15 -20.40 -4.50
N ALA A 392 22.79 -19.12 -4.34
CA ALA A 392 21.58 -18.56 -4.92
C ALA A 392 21.59 -18.58 -6.45
N LEU A 393 22.75 -18.31 -7.07
CA LEU A 393 22.93 -18.36 -8.53
C LEU A 393 22.86 -19.79 -9.06
N ALA A 394 23.50 -20.76 -8.38
CA ALA A 394 23.37 -22.17 -8.76
C ALA A 394 21.93 -22.68 -8.61
N ALA A 395 21.22 -22.25 -7.55
CA ALA A 395 19.79 -22.55 -7.40
C ALA A 395 18.97 -21.92 -8.53
N LYS A 396 19.26 -20.68 -8.94
CA LYS A 396 18.60 -20.01 -10.07
C LYS A 396 18.79 -20.77 -11.37
N GLU A 397 20.03 -21.12 -11.71
CA GLU A 397 20.35 -21.87 -12.93
C GLU A 397 19.55 -23.16 -13.00
N PHE A 398 19.51 -23.91 -11.89
CA PHE A 398 18.73 -25.13 -11.79
C PHE A 398 17.22 -24.90 -11.95
N LEU A 399 16.67 -23.88 -11.29
CA LEU A 399 15.26 -23.54 -11.41
C LEU A 399 14.90 -23.09 -12.84
N ASP A 400 15.80 -22.40 -13.54
CA ASP A 400 15.62 -21.99 -14.94
C ASP A 400 15.63 -23.19 -15.89
N GLU A 401 16.53 -24.16 -15.70
CA GLU A 401 16.54 -25.43 -16.45
C GLU A 401 15.18 -26.15 -16.36
N LEU A 402 14.58 -26.15 -15.16
CA LEU A 402 13.27 -26.72 -14.88
C LEU A 402 12.09 -25.81 -15.27
N LYS A 403 12.38 -24.60 -15.77
CA LYS A 403 11.40 -23.56 -16.09
C LYS A 403 10.46 -23.27 -14.91
N ILE A 404 11.03 -23.25 -13.70
CA ILE A 404 10.34 -22.90 -12.46
C ILE A 404 10.52 -21.39 -12.23
N PRO A 405 9.43 -20.61 -12.13
CA PRO A 405 9.53 -19.21 -11.78
C PRO A 405 10.13 -19.05 -10.37
N ALA A 406 11.18 -18.26 -10.26
CA ALA A 406 11.91 -18.04 -9.02
C ALA A 406 12.14 -16.55 -8.79
N LEU A 407 11.78 -16.05 -7.60
CA LEU A 407 11.91 -14.64 -7.23
C LEU A 407 12.81 -14.49 -6.00
N PRO A 408 13.94 -13.78 -6.10
CA PRO A 408 14.88 -13.62 -5.00
C PRO A 408 14.55 -12.38 -4.16
N LYS A 409 14.84 -12.46 -2.87
CA LYS A 409 14.93 -11.30 -1.97
C LYS A 409 16.06 -11.51 -0.97
N THR A 410 16.65 -10.42 -0.51
CA THR A 410 17.44 -10.49 0.73
C THR A 410 16.51 -10.88 1.87
N SER A 411 17.01 -11.67 2.84
CA SER A 411 16.25 -11.87 4.08
C SER A 411 16.14 -10.58 4.89
N GLY A 412 17.03 -9.61 4.63
CA GLY A 412 17.25 -8.42 5.44
C GLY A 412 18.12 -8.72 6.67
N LYS A 413 18.66 -9.94 6.81
CA LYS A 413 19.74 -10.28 7.75
C LYS A 413 20.96 -10.72 6.93
N THR A 414 21.32 -11.99 7.01
CA THR A 414 22.52 -12.57 6.38
C THR A 414 22.19 -13.52 5.23
N GLY A 415 20.93 -13.91 5.03
CA GLY A 415 20.51 -14.89 4.03
C GLY A 415 19.82 -14.30 2.78
N ILE A 416 19.49 -15.19 1.84
CA ILE A 416 18.67 -14.92 0.65
C ILE A 416 17.49 -15.89 0.66
N HIS A 417 16.29 -15.40 0.38
CA HIS A 417 15.14 -16.29 0.16
C HIS A 417 14.79 -16.31 -1.33
N ILE A 418 14.50 -17.50 -1.86
CA ILE A 418 14.04 -17.70 -3.23
C ILE A 418 12.63 -18.25 -3.18
N TYR A 419 11.66 -17.50 -3.71
CA TYR A 419 10.24 -17.85 -3.69
C TYR A 419 9.81 -18.40 -5.05
N MET A 420 9.02 -19.47 -5.00
CA MET A 420 8.46 -20.14 -6.17
C MET A 420 6.93 -20.17 -6.02
N PRO A 421 6.17 -19.42 -6.84
CA PRO A 421 4.73 -19.31 -6.68
C PRO A 421 4.02 -20.63 -6.99
N THR A 422 3.03 -20.99 -6.20
CA THR A 422 2.16 -22.17 -6.38
C THR A 422 0.71 -21.80 -6.63
N LYS A 423 0.29 -20.58 -6.27
CA LYS A 423 -1.11 -20.11 -6.31
C LYS A 423 -2.09 -21.00 -5.54
N ALA A 424 -1.64 -21.56 -4.41
CA ALA A 424 -2.42 -22.45 -3.56
C ALA A 424 -2.91 -23.71 -4.29
N ASP A 425 -2.15 -24.19 -5.29
CA ASP A 425 -2.42 -25.42 -6.03
C ASP A 425 -1.91 -26.68 -5.30
N TYR A 426 -1.15 -26.56 -4.21
CA TYR A 426 -0.54 -27.68 -3.48
C TYR A 426 -0.77 -27.56 -1.97
N THR A 427 -0.76 -28.68 -1.25
CA THR A 427 -0.78 -28.69 0.23
C THR A 427 0.60 -28.33 0.80
N TYR A 428 0.67 -27.95 2.08
CA TYR A 428 1.95 -27.76 2.77
C TYR A 428 2.87 -28.97 2.71
N ASP A 429 2.35 -30.20 2.84
CA ASP A 429 3.19 -31.40 2.77
C ASP A 429 3.80 -31.59 1.37
N GLN A 430 3.01 -31.36 0.31
CA GLN A 430 3.50 -31.38 -1.08
C GLN A 430 4.55 -30.30 -1.32
N ALA A 431 4.29 -29.07 -0.86
CA ALA A 431 5.21 -27.94 -0.95
C ALA A 431 6.54 -28.23 -0.24
N LYS A 432 6.48 -28.76 0.99
CA LYS A 432 7.64 -29.16 1.79
C LYS A 432 8.47 -30.23 1.11
N LYS A 433 7.85 -31.32 0.65
CA LYS A 433 8.54 -32.42 -0.05
C LYS A 433 9.21 -31.94 -1.34
N PHE A 434 8.55 -31.06 -2.09
CA PHE A 434 9.17 -30.50 -3.29
C PHE A 434 10.34 -29.55 -2.95
N GLY A 435 10.19 -28.70 -1.93
CA GLY A 435 11.29 -27.87 -1.44
C GLY A 435 12.49 -28.70 -0.96
N GLU A 436 12.24 -29.83 -0.31
CA GLU A 436 13.26 -30.80 0.10
C GLU A 436 14.01 -31.38 -1.09
N ILE A 437 13.31 -31.82 -2.13
CA ILE A 437 13.92 -32.30 -3.38
C ILE A 437 14.83 -31.22 -3.99
N LEU A 438 14.33 -29.98 -4.09
CA LEU A 438 15.12 -28.87 -4.62
C LEU A 438 16.37 -28.60 -3.78
N ALA A 439 16.25 -28.63 -2.46
CA ALA A 439 17.39 -28.45 -1.55
C ALA A 439 18.45 -29.54 -1.75
N HIS A 440 18.04 -30.81 -1.89
CA HIS A 440 18.96 -31.91 -2.17
C HIS A 440 19.66 -31.75 -3.53
N LEU A 441 18.94 -31.30 -4.56
CA LEU A 441 19.51 -31.10 -5.90
C LEU A 441 20.50 -29.94 -5.93
N VAL A 442 20.20 -28.83 -5.25
CA VAL A 442 21.15 -27.71 -5.07
C VAL A 442 22.36 -28.17 -4.25
N HIS A 443 22.15 -28.95 -3.20
CA HIS A 443 23.24 -29.50 -2.38
C HIS A 443 24.18 -30.40 -3.20
N ALA A 444 23.62 -31.27 -4.05
CA ALA A 444 24.41 -32.17 -4.89
C ALA A 444 25.31 -31.43 -5.90
N ARG A 445 24.92 -30.23 -6.35
CA ARG A 445 25.76 -29.37 -7.20
C ARG A 445 26.88 -28.69 -6.44
N LEU A 446 26.65 -28.33 -5.18
CA LEU A 446 27.57 -27.52 -4.37
C LEU A 446 27.83 -28.12 -2.98
N PRO A 447 28.24 -29.41 -2.86
CA PRO A 447 28.29 -30.09 -1.56
C PRO A 447 29.34 -29.51 -0.60
N GLY A 448 30.38 -28.86 -1.14
CA GLY A 448 31.44 -28.24 -0.35
C GLY A 448 31.03 -26.96 0.37
N ILE A 449 29.99 -26.25 -0.11
CA ILE A 449 29.56 -24.95 0.45
C ILE A 449 28.11 -24.91 0.92
N THR A 450 27.37 -26.01 0.77
CA THR A 450 25.98 -26.14 1.23
C THR A 450 25.83 -27.27 2.26
N SER A 451 24.77 -27.20 3.07
CA SER A 451 24.40 -28.21 4.05
C SER A 451 22.89 -28.39 4.12
N LEU A 452 22.44 -29.61 4.36
CA LEU A 452 21.06 -29.96 4.69
C LEU A 452 20.90 -30.29 6.19
N GLU A 453 21.99 -30.26 6.95
CA GLU A 453 21.98 -30.54 8.37
C GLU A 453 21.30 -29.40 9.14
N ARG A 454 20.32 -29.76 9.97
CA ARG A 454 19.51 -28.80 10.72
C ARG A 454 20.29 -28.20 11.89
N SER A 455 21.16 -28.97 12.54
CA SER A 455 21.90 -28.51 13.72
C SER A 455 23.03 -27.56 13.32
N PRO A 456 23.03 -26.28 13.76
CA PRO A 456 24.04 -25.31 13.37
C PRO A 456 25.48 -25.82 13.56
N ALA A 457 25.77 -26.34 14.76
CA ALA A 457 27.09 -26.88 15.13
C ALA A 457 27.61 -27.99 14.19
N LYS A 458 26.74 -28.66 13.45
CA LYS A 458 27.09 -29.74 12.51
C LYS A 458 27.14 -29.30 11.05
N ARG A 459 26.81 -28.04 10.72
CA ARG A 459 26.78 -27.53 9.34
C ARG A 459 28.15 -27.20 8.76
N GLN A 460 29.21 -27.27 9.57
CA GLN A 460 30.62 -27.17 9.15
C GLN A 460 30.91 -25.90 8.31
N LYS A 461 30.38 -24.74 8.73
CA LYS A 461 30.57 -23.44 8.06
C LYS A 461 30.07 -23.40 6.61
N ARG A 462 28.88 -23.93 6.36
CA ARG A 462 28.24 -24.00 5.03
C ARG A 462 26.90 -23.26 5.03
N VAL A 463 26.39 -22.98 3.83
CA VAL A 463 25.05 -22.41 3.65
C VAL A 463 24.01 -23.50 3.87
N TYR A 464 23.16 -23.33 4.89
CA TYR A 464 22.04 -24.21 5.14
C TYR A 464 20.93 -23.95 4.12
N LEU A 465 20.46 -25.02 3.47
CA LEU A 465 19.34 -24.97 2.54
C LEU A 465 18.06 -25.32 3.30
N ASP A 466 17.42 -24.34 3.93
CA ASP A 466 16.30 -24.57 4.81
C ASP A 466 14.98 -24.73 4.05
N TYR A 467 14.65 -25.97 3.72
CA TYR A 467 13.35 -26.32 3.15
C TYR A 467 12.24 -26.48 4.21
N LEU A 468 12.58 -26.51 5.51
CA LEU A 468 11.61 -26.71 6.60
C LEU A 468 10.75 -25.46 6.86
N GLN A 469 11.11 -24.33 6.25
CA GLN A 469 10.30 -23.12 6.18
C GLN A 469 8.98 -23.33 5.42
N ASN A 470 8.87 -24.43 4.66
CA ASN A 470 7.65 -24.83 3.93
C ASN A 470 6.70 -25.69 4.78
N ARG A 471 6.95 -25.85 6.08
CA ARG A 471 5.99 -26.50 6.97
C ARG A 471 4.83 -25.56 7.28
N GLU A 472 3.69 -26.16 7.61
CA GLU A 472 2.54 -25.41 8.10
C GLU A 472 2.90 -24.57 9.33
N SER A 473 2.30 -23.38 9.45
CA SER A 473 2.54 -22.38 10.50
C SER A 473 3.94 -21.77 10.59
N GLN A 474 4.89 -22.22 9.76
CA GLN A 474 6.19 -21.55 9.65
C GLN A 474 6.05 -20.26 8.87
N THR A 475 6.83 -19.26 9.29
CA THR A 475 6.70 -17.89 8.80
C THR A 475 8.07 -17.29 8.56
N LEU A 476 8.19 -16.60 7.44
CA LEU A 476 9.35 -15.81 7.09
C LEU A 476 8.95 -14.34 6.98
N ALA A 477 9.91 -13.44 7.21
CA ALA A 477 9.68 -12.02 7.02
C ALA A 477 9.18 -11.73 5.60
N ALA A 478 8.05 -11.02 5.52
CA ALA A 478 7.41 -10.67 4.26
C ALA A 478 8.35 -9.85 3.35
N PRO A 479 8.11 -9.82 2.04
CA PRO A 479 8.68 -8.81 1.16
C PRO A 479 8.43 -7.40 1.71
N TYR A 480 9.45 -6.56 1.70
CA TYR A 480 9.45 -5.20 2.24
C TYR A 480 9.27 -5.10 3.76
N SER A 481 9.31 -6.20 4.51
CA SER A 481 9.30 -6.16 5.96
C SER A 481 10.65 -5.72 6.54
N VAL A 482 10.61 -4.81 7.51
CA VAL A 482 11.78 -4.39 8.30
C VAL A 482 12.25 -5.55 9.16
N ARG A 483 13.56 -5.68 9.33
CA ARG A 483 14.20 -6.67 10.18
C ARG A 483 14.77 -6.02 11.43
N PRO A 484 14.76 -6.72 12.57
CA PRO A 484 15.34 -6.22 13.81
C PRO A 484 16.87 -6.32 13.79
N THR A 485 17.50 -5.40 13.06
CA THR A 485 18.96 -5.31 12.94
C THR A 485 19.43 -3.92 13.32
N LYS A 486 20.73 -3.77 13.61
CA LYS A 486 21.35 -2.48 13.94
C LYS A 486 21.13 -1.38 12.88
N PHE A 487 20.79 -1.75 11.64
CA PHE A 487 20.61 -0.82 10.52
C PHE A 487 19.14 -0.61 10.11
N ALA A 488 18.18 -1.23 10.82
CA ALA A 488 16.78 -1.29 10.38
C ALA A 488 16.68 -1.77 8.93
N SER A 489 17.36 -2.88 8.63
CA SER A 489 17.41 -3.45 7.29
C SER A 489 16.05 -3.97 6.84
N VAL A 490 15.86 -4.14 5.54
CA VAL A 490 14.59 -4.58 4.95
C VAL A 490 14.80 -5.87 4.16
N SER A 491 13.87 -6.81 4.33
CA SER A 491 13.69 -8.01 3.49
C SER A 491 13.28 -7.57 2.08
N THR A 492 14.25 -7.42 1.17
CA THR A 492 14.07 -6.62 -0.05
C THR A 492 14.08 -7.48 -1.32
N PRO A 493 12.97 -7.50 -2.08
CA PRO A 493 12.93 -8.02 -3.44
C PRO A 493 14.03 -7.50 -4.37
N LEU A 494 14.62 -8.42 -5.13
CA LEU A 494 15.71 -8.15 -6.06
C LEU A 494 15.35 -8.60 -7.48
N HIS A 495 15.95 -7.95 -8.47
CA HIS A 495 16.19 -8.57 -9.77
C HIS A 495 17.32 -9.59 -9.66
N TRP A 496 17.28 -10.64 -10.47
CA TRP A 496 18.34 -11.65 -10.47
C TRP A 496 19.71 -11.10 -10.87
N ASN A 497 19.80 -10.07 -11.72
CA ASN A 497 21.07 -9.44 -12.07
C ASN A 497 21.72 -8.69 -10.90
N GLU A 498 20.97 -8.38 -9.84
CA GLU A 498 21.48 -7.79 -8.59
C GLU A 498 22.07 -8.85 -7.64
N VAL A 499 21.76 -10.14 -7.86
CA VAL A 499 22.29 -11.26 -7.08
C VAL A 499 23.69 -11.60 -7.61
N ASN A 500 24.68 -10.82 -7.20
CA ASN A 500 26.08 -10.96 -7.60
C ASN A 500 27.02 -10.59 -6.44
N ASP A 501 28.34 -10.73 -6.64
CA ASP A 501 29.36 -10.51 -5.59
C ASP A 501 29.39 -9.11 -4.97
N LYS A 502 28.72 -8.12 -5.58
CA LYS A 502 28.58 -6.75 -5.05
C LYS A 502 27.33 -6.56 -4.20
N LEU A 503 26.44 -7.56 -4.14
CA LEU A 503 25.23 -7.51 -3.33
C LEU A 503 25.60 -7.43 -1.85
N ASP A 504 25.04 -6.43 -1.18
CA ASP A 504 25.22 -6.22 0.25
C ASP A 504 23.83 -6.04 0.90
N PRO A 505 23.35 -7.02 1.68
CA PRO A 505 22.01 -6.98 2.26
C PRO A 505 21.86 -5.85 3.29
N THR A 506 22.97 -5.34 3.85
CA THR A 506 22.94 -4.25 4.83
C THR A 506 22.63 -2.89 4.20
N LYS A 507 22.75 -2.79 2.87
CA LYS A 507 22.43 -1.56 2.13
C LYS A 507 20.94 -1.35 1.93
N PHE A 508 20.07 -2.31 2.21
CA PHE A 508 18.62 -2.12 2.12
C PHE A 508 18.06 -1.82 3.50
N THR A 509 17.69 -0.56 3.76
CA THR A 509 17.20 -0.08 5.05
C THR A 509 15.92 0.71 4.89
N ILE A 510 15.22 0.99 5.99
CA ILE A 510 13.98 1.79 5.95
C ILE A 510 14.18 3.18 5.30
N LYS A 511 15.40 3.73 5.33
CA LYS A 511 15.72 5.05 4.76
C LYS A 511 15.81 5.07 3.24
N ASN A 512 16.27 4.01 2.62
CA ASN A 512 16.53 3.99 1.17
C ASN A 512 15.61 3.04 0.38
N THR A 513 14.99 2.07 1.05
CA THR A 513 14.10 1.12 0.39
C THR A 513 12.90 1.82 -0.23
N PHE A 514 12.37 2.88 0.38
CA PHE A 514 11.25 3.62 -0.21
C PHE A 514 11.61 4.30 -1.54
N LYS A 515 12.79 4.93 -1.65
CA LYS A 515 13.26 5.51 -2.92
C LYS A 515 13.39 4.45 -4.01
N ARG A 516 13.84 3.24 -3.64
CA ARG A 516 13.89 2.10 -4.56
C ARG A 516 12.48 1.70 -5.00
N LEU A 517 11.52 1.62 -4.08
CA LEU A 517 10.12 1.30 -4.39
C LEU A 517 9.48 2.34 -5.32
N GLU A 518 9.76 3.64 -5.14
CA GLU A 518 9.28 4.69 -6.04
C GLU A 518 9.83 4.54 -7.46
N LYS A 519 11.10 4.15 -7.58
CA LYS A 519 11.79 3.99 -8.87
C LYS A 519 11.42 2.70 -9.60
N GLU A 520 11.50 1.57 -8.91
CA GLU A 520 11.40 0.23 -9.50
C GLU A 520 9.97 -0.35 -9.38
N GLY A 521 9.14 0.20 -8.49
CA GLY A 521 7.85 -0.37 -8.14
C GLY A 521 7.97 -1.69 -7.36
N ASP A 522 6.93 -2.52 -7.46
CA ASP A 522 6.92 -3.85 -6.84
C ASP A 522 7.54 -4.90 -7.77
N LEU A 523 8.80 -5.26 -7.51
CA LEU A 523 9.53 -6.25 -8.31
C LEU A 523 8.91 -7.65 -8.25
N TRP A 524 8.19 -7.96 -7.17
CA TRP A 524 7.58 -9.28 -6.97
C TRP A 524 6.12 -9.34 -7.43
N LYS A 525 5.56 -8.26 -8.02
CA LYS A 525 4.17 -8.22 -8.50
C LYS A 525 3.80 -9.37 -9.45
N SER A 526 4.79 -9.93 -10.16
CA SER A 526 4.64 -11.08 -11.06
C SER A 526 4.36 -12.40 -10.32
N ILE A 527 4.70 -12.52 -9.03
CA ILE A 527 4.50 -13.74 -8.23
C ILE A 527 3.04 -14.21 -8.27
N PHE A 528 2.09 -13.28 -8.29
CA PHE A 528 0.65 -13.56 -8.33
C PHE A 528 0.13 -14.04 -9.69
N LYS A 529 0.95 -13.90 -10.75
CA LYS A 529 0.61 -14.27 -12.12
C LYS A 529 1.25 -15.58 -12.56
N GLN A 530 2.30 -16.02 -11.88
CA GLN A 530 3.08 -17.19 -12.21
C GLN A 530 2.68 -18.37 -11.33
N LYS A 531 2.98 -19.61 -11.77
CA LYS A 531 2.90 -20.79 -10.91
C LYS A 531 3.87 -21.88 -11.37
N VAL A 532 4.40 -22.62 -10.41
CA VAL A 532 5.11 -23.88 -10.66
C VAL A 532 4.10 -25.00 -10.95
N ASN A 533 4.46 -25.89 -11.87
CA ASN A 533 3.76 -27.16 -12.07
C ASN A 533 4.67 -28.29 -11.58
N ILE A 534 4.51 -28.70 -10.32
CA ILE A 534 5.35 -29.72 -9.67
C ILE A 534 5.28 -31.04 -10.44
N SER A 535 4.09 -31.47 -10.87
CA SER A 535 3.93 -32.72 -11.60
C SER A 535 4.70 -32.75 -12.92
N ARG A 536 4.75 -31.62 -13.64
CA ARG A 536 5.57 -31.49 -14.86
C ARG A 536 7.05 -31.61 -14.54
N VAL A 537 7.52 -30.95 -13.48
CA VAL A 537 8.92 -30.97 -13.06
C VAL A 537 9.34 -32.39 -12.66
N LEU A 538 8.55 -33.06 -11.83
CA LEU A 538 8.86 -34.43 -11.38
C LEU A 538 8.93 -35.40 -12.56
N LYS A 539 8.01 -35.32 -13.53
CA LYS A 539 8.05 -36.15 -14.75
C LYS A 539 9.28 -35.90 -15.63
N GLN A 540 9.85 -34.69 -15.59
CA GLN A 540 11.04 -34.37 -16.39
C GLN A 540 12.34 -34.83 -15.72
N TYR A 541 12.35 -34.97 -14.40
CA TYR A 541 13.59 -35.13 -13.62
C TYR A 541 13.66 -36.45 -12.83
N LEU A 542 12.54 -37.14 -12.63
CA LEU A 542 12.43 -38.46 -12.01
C LEU A 542 11.60 -39.35 -12.97
N PRO A 543 12.20 -39.84 -14.07
CA PRO A 543 11.52 -40.69 -15.05
C PRO A 543 11.05 -42.03 -14.46
#